data_AF-A0A0W7WL46-F1
#
_entry.id   AF-A0A0W7WL46-F1
#
_cell.length_a   1.000
_cell.length_b   1.000
_cell.length_c   1.000
_cell.angle_alpha   90.00
_cell.angle_beta   90.00
_cell.angle_gamma   90.00
#
_symmetry.space_group_name_H-M   'P 1'
#
loop_
_entity.id
_entity.type
_entity.pdbx_description
1 polymer ?
#
loop_
_entity_poly.entity_id
_entity_poly.type
_entity_poly.pdbx_seq_one_letter_code
_entity_poly.pdbx_strand_id
1 'polypeptide(L)'
;MLDQALTRDDLEVFFCIRKKTGSADRRALAKVLRALGIRLRGGTARWSLILRALDLSETQDPRHWADLTAPLLTANDVATLIGAKDPSIIYRWEKGKLPADTPPFPPSIDLSNGRKHARAKRWRKAEVLAWHQGRPLPRYAKAAPAFGALTPTK
;
A
#
# COMPACT_ATOMS: atom_id res chain seq x y z
N MET A 1 -3.59 12.66 15.71
CA MET A 1 -2.83 12.21 14.52
C MET A 1 -3.75 11.68 13.40
N LEU A 2 -4.74 10.83 13.73
CA LEU A 2 -5.75 10.32 12.77
C LEU A 2 -6.65 11.39 12.11
N ASP A 3 -6.83 12.55 12.77
CA ASP A 3 -7.67 13.64 12.28
C ASP A 3 -6.98 14.58 11.27
N GLN A 4 -5.71 14.32 10.93
CA GLN A 4 -5.06 15.09 9.89
C GLN A 4 -5.80 14.89 8.55
N ALA A 5 -6.23 16.01 7.97
CA ALA A 5 -6.84 16.03 6.65
C ALA A 5 -5.75 15.87 5.58
N LEU A 6 -5.87 14.84 4.77
CA LEU A 6 -5.03 14.56 3.61
C LEU A 6 -5.63 15.21 2.37
N THR A 7 -4.87 16.09 1.75
CA THR A 7 -5.21 16.70 0.47
C THR A 7 -5.01 15.71 -0.69
N ARG A 8 -5.42 16.10 -1.89
CA ARG A 8 -5.16 15.31 -3.09
C ARG A 8 -3.67 15.14 -3.38
N ASP A 9 -2.85 16.15 -3.05
CA ASP A 9 -1.40 16.09 -3.22
C ASP A 9 -0.77 15.09 -2.25
N ASP A 10 -1.19 15.11 -0.99
CA ASP A 10 -0.74 14.13 0.01
C ASP A 10 -1.08 12.70 -0.42
N LEU A 11 -2.27 12.49 -0.97
CA LEU A 11 -2.71 11.18 -1.46
C LEU A 11 -1.93 10.74 -2.71
N GLU A 12 -1.58 11.65 -3.62
CA GLU A 12 -0.75 11.33 -4.78
C GLU A 12 0.67 10.92 -4.38
N VAL A 13 1.24 11.63 -3.41
CA VAL A 13 2.53 11.28 -2.81
C VAL A 13 2.43 9.94 -2.11
N PHE A 14 1.43 9.75 -1.24
CA PHE A 14 1.25 8.53 -0.46
C PHE A 14 1.07 7.29 -1.34
N PHE A 15 0.17 7.33 -2.33
CA PHE A 15 -0.05 6.21 -3.26
C PHE A 15 1.05 6.10 -4.33
N CYS A 16 2.03 7.00 -4.34
CA CYS A 16 3.08 7.12 -5.34
C CYS A 16 2.50 7.06 -6.76
N ILE A 17 1.63 8.03 -7.05
CA ILE A 17 0.98 8.19 -8.35
C ILE A 17 1.86 9.09 -9.20
N ARG A 18 2.47 8.52 -10.25
CA ARG A 18 3.28 9.30 -11.20
C ARG A 18 2.40 10.31 -11.93
N LYS A 19 2.77 11.57 -11.81
CA LYS A 19 2.14 12.69 -12.51
C LYS A 19 3.19 13.40 -13.35
N LYS A 20 2.80 13.89 -14.52
CA LYS A 20 3.68 14.74 -15.33
C LYS A 20 3.88 16.07 -14.59
N THR A 21 5.11 16.53 -14.46
CA THR A 21 5.46 17.80 -13.81
C THR A 21 4.62 18.94 -14.41
N GLY A 22 3.99 19.75 -13.55
CA GLY A 22 3.13 20.87 -13.95
C GLY A 22 1.73 20.49 -14.45
N SER A 23 1.40 19.20 -14.56
CA SER A 23 0.03 18.78 -14.92
C SER A 23 -0.96 19.11 -13.81
N ALA A 24 -2.21 19.43 -14.15
CA ALA A 24 -3.33 19.45 -13.21
C ALA A 24 -4.16 18.16 -13.25
N ASP A 25 -3.80 17.20 -14.12
CA ASP A 25 -4.54 15.96 -14.31
C ASP A 25 -4.45 15.06 -13.06
N ARG A 26 -5.62 14.78 -12.48
CA ARG A 26 -5.82 13.91 -11.30
C ARG A 26 -6.58 12.62 -11.65
N ARG A 27 -6.74 12.27 -12.93
CA ARG A 27 -7.51 11.08 -13.36
C ARG A 27 -6.95 9.80 -12.77
N ALA A 28 -5.63 9.68 -12.63
CA ALA A 28 -4.98 8.53 -12.02
C ALA A 28 -5.36 8.39 -10.53
N LEU A 29 -5.28 9.48 -9.76
CA LEU A 29 -5.74 9.53 -8.39
C LEU A 29 -7.23 9.17 -8.29
N ALA A 30 -8.09 9.78 -9.12
CA ALA A 30 -9.52 9.50 -9.11
C ALA A 30 -9.83 8.01 -9.35
N LYS A 31 -9.06 7.33 -10.21
CA LYS A 31 -9.18 5.88 -10.45
C LYS A 31 -8.79 5.08 -9.20
N VAL A 32 -7.68 5.42 -8.55
CA VAL A 32 -7.23 4.75 -7.30
C VAL A 32 -8.26 4.93 -6.19
N LEU A 33 -8.69 6.17 -5.94
CA LEU A 33 -9.68 6.45 -4.89
C LEU A 33 -10.99 5.70 -5.15
N ARG A 34 -11.46 5.65 -6.40
CA ARG A 34 -12.66 4.89 -6.77
C ARG A 34 -12.47 3.38 -6.56
N ALA A 35 -11.32 2.83 -6.96
CA ALA A 35 -11.03 1.42 -6.80
C ALA A 35 -11.03 1.02 -5.32
N LEU A 36 -10.43 1.85 -4.47
CA LEU A 36 -10.35 1.67 -3.02
C LEU A 36 -11.62 2.10 -2.26
N GLY A 37 -12.67 2.57 -2.94
CA GLY A 37 -13.91 3.03 -2.29
C GLY A 37 -13.76 4.32 -1.46
N ILE A 38 -12.68 5.07 -1.64
CA ILE A 38 -12.39 6.29 -0.88
C ILE A 38 -13.16 7.47 -1.47
N ARG A 39 -13.98 8.13 -0.63
CA ARG A 39 -14.68 9.37 -0.99
C ARG A 39 -14.09 10.55 -0.22
N LEU A 40 -13.69 11.58 -0.95
CA LEU A 40 -13.20 12.83 -0.36
C LEU A 40 -14.38 13.68 0.12
N ARG A 41 -14.27 14.30 1.29
CA ARG A 41 -15.21 15.31 1.80
C ARG A 41 -14.49 16.65 1.86
N GLY A 42 -15.06 17.69 1.24
CA GLY A 42 -14.37 18.99 1.13
C GLY A 42 -13.01 18.91 0.42
N GLY A 43 -12.80 17.92 -0.45
CA GLY A 43 -11.53 17.72 -1.15
C GLY A 43 -10.44 16.99 -0.36
N THR A 44 -10.72 16.53 0.86
CA THR A 44 -9.75 15.83 1.72
C THR A 44 -10.23 14.44 2.17
N ALA A 45 -9.31 13.62 2.65
CA ALA A 45 -9.57 12.34 3.34
C ALA A 45 -8.90 12.33 4.72
N ARG A 46 -9.28 11.40 5.59
CA ARG A 46 -8.58 11.16 6.87
C ARG A 46 -7.79 9.86 6.82
N TRP A 47 -6.73 9.75 7.61
CA TRP A 47 -5.93 8.53 7.71
C TRP A 47 -6.76 7.30 8.08
N SER A 48 -7.77 7.44 8.95
CA SER A 48 -8.69 6.35 9.28
C SER A 48 -9.35 5.73 8.04
N LEU A 49 -9.83 6.57 7.11
CA LEU A 49 -10.43 6.13 5.86
C LEU A 49 -9.42 5.44 4.95
N ILE A 50 -8.18 5.95 4.90
CA ILE A 50 -7.10 5.36 4.09
C ILE A 50 -6.71 3.99 4.65
N LEU A 51 -6.51 3.87 5.96
CA LEU A 51 -6.16 2.60 6.60
C LEU A 51 -7.25 1.55 6.37
N ARG A 52 -8.52 1.92 6.58
CA ARG A 52 -9.65 1.01 6.34
C ARG A 52 -9.71 0.52 4.89
N ALA A 53 -9.47 1.41 3.93
CA ALA A 53 -9.44 1.06 2.51
C ALA A 53 -8.27 0.13 2.14
N LEU A 54 -7.25 0.04 2.99
CA LEU A 54 -6.11 -0.86 2.88
C LEU A 54 -6.23 -2.10 3.80
N ASP A 55 -7.44 -2.40 4.30
CA ASP A 55 -7.73 -3.51 5.23
C ASP A 55 -6.99 -3.42 6.58
N LEU A 56 -6.64 -2.21 7.00
CA LEU A 56 -5.97 -1.93 8.25
C LEU A 56 -6.95 -1.34 9.27
N SER A 57 -6.75 -1.71 10.54
CA SER A 57 -7.45 -1.09 11.66
C SER A 57 -7.14 0.40 11.71
N GLU A 58 -8.13 1.20 12.12
CA GLU A 58 -7.92 2.62 12.42
C GLU A 58 -7.13 2.82 13.71
N THR A 59 -7.19 1.83 14.60
CA THR A 59 -6.40 1.76 15.82
C THR A 59 -5.16 0.92 15.56
N GLN A 60 -4.03 1.61 15.40
CA GLN A 60 -2.70 1.02 15.18
C GLN A 60 -1.81 1.30 16.39
N ASP A 61 -0.79 0.46 16.58
CA ASP A 61 0.31 0.79 17.50
C ASP A 61 0.97 2.10 17.04
N PRO A 62 1.10 3.11 17.91
CA PRO A 62 1.73 4.37 17.56
C PRO A 62 3.12 4.25 16.94
N ARG A 63 3.88 3.20 17.30
CA ARG A 63 5.23 2.94 16.79
C ARG A 63 5.24 2.65 15.29
N HIS A 64 4.14 2.17 14.72
CA HIS A 64 4.03 1.85 13.29
C HIS A 64 3.54 3.03 12.45
N TRP A 65 3.16 4.16 13.05
CA TRP A 65 2.58 5.27 12.28
C TRP A 65 3.50 5.81 11.20
N ALA A 66 4.77 6.00 11.51
CA ALA A 66 5.75 6.50 10.54
C ALA A 66 5.81 5.61 9.29
N ASP A 67 5.78 4.29 9.50
CA ASP A 67 5.79 3.29 8.42
C ASP A 67 4.46 3.25 7.64
N LEU A 68 3.34 3.40 8.35
CA LEU A 68 2.00 3.33 7.78
C LEU A 68 1.65 4.55 6.94
N THR A 69 2.15 5.73 7.30
CA THR A 69 1.95 6.99 6.57
C THR A 69 3.05 7.29 5.56
N ALA A 70 4.15 6.55 5.56
CA ALA A 70 5.20 6.71 4.56
C ALA A 70 4.65 6.46 3.15
N PRO A 71 5.16 7.18 2.13
CA PRO A 71 4.82 6.90 0.75
C PRO A 71 5.04 5.43 0.40
N LEU A 72 4.06 4.85 -0.30
CA LEU A 72 4.17 3.51 -0.83
C LEU A 72 5.19 3.47 -1.97
N LEU A 73 5.77 2.30 -2.18
CA LEU A 73 6.80 2.09 -3.19
C LEU A 73 6.20 1.47 -4.46
N THR A 74 6.64 1.95 -5.62
CA THR A 74 6.46 1.22 -6.88
C THR A 74 7.48 0.08 -6.96
N ALA A 75 7.28 -0.89 -7.87
CA ALA A 75 8.26 -1.95 -8.09
C ALA A 75 9.66 -1.41 -8.44
N ASN A 76 9.73 -0.24 -9.10
CA ASN A 76 11.00 0.41 -9.39
C ASN A 76 11.68 0.91 -8.12
N ASP A 77 10.92 1.56 -7.23
CA ASP A 77 11.47 2.08 -5.98
C ASP A 77 11.89 0.94 -5.05
N VAL A 78 11.15 -0.17 -5.04
CA VAL A 78 11.52 -1.41 -4.35
C VAL A 78 12.82 -1.98 -4.90
N ALA A 79 12.96 -2.09 -6.23
CA ALA A 79 14.17 -2.60 -6.85
C ALA A 79 15.40 -1.74 -6.51
N THR A 80 15.26 -0.42 -6.62
CA THR A 80 16.31 0.53 -6.20
C THR A 80 16.66 0.36 -4.72
N LEU A 81 15.67 0.23 -3.85
CA LEU A 81 15.86 0.13 -2.40
C LEU A 81 16.70 -1.09 -1.98
N ILE A 82 16.60 -2.19 -2.71
CA ILE A 82 17.26 -3.47 -2.40
C ILE A 82 18.42 -3.79 -3.36
N GLY A 83 18.80 -2.85 -4.22
CA GLY A 83 19.90 -3.00 -5.18
C GLY A 83 19.63 -3.93 -6.37
N ALA A 84 18.36 -4.21 -6.69
CA ALA A 84 18.00 -5.00 -7.87
C ALA A 84 18.04 -4.13 -9.14
N LYS A 85 18.66 -4.65 -10.22
CA LYS A 85 18.83 -3.92 -11.48
C LYS A 85 17.53 -3.79 -12.30
N ASP A 86 16.63 -4.75 -12.19
CA ASP A 86 15.39 -4.79 -12.99
C ASP A 86 14.14 -4.86 -12.09
N PRO A 87 13.24 -3.87 -12.16
CA PRO A 87 11.94 -3.89 -11.45
C PRO A 87 11.05 -5.09 -11.77
N SER A 88 11.24 -5.77 -12.90
CA SER A 88 10.47 -6.96 -13.29
C SER A 88 10.62 -8.09 -12.27
N ILE A 89 11.76 -8.15 -11.56
CA ILE A 89 12.05 -9.19 -10.58
C ILE A 89 11.12 -9.09 -9.37
N ILE A 90 10.69 -7.89 -8.99
CA ILE A 90 9.78 -7.67 -7.86
C ILE A 90 8.44 -8.34 -8.11
N TYR A 91 7.90 -8.22 -9.33
CA TYR A 91 6.66 -8.91 -9.71
C TYR A 91 6.81 -10.43 -9.79
N ARG A 92 8.02 -10.94 -10.03
CA ARG A 92 8.29 -12.39 -10.01
C ARG A 92 8.35 -12.90 -8.58
N TRP A 93 9.04 -12.19 -7.69
CA TRP A 93 9.14 -12.54 -6.28
C TRP A 93 7.80 -12.46 -5.58
N GLU A 94 6.98 -11.44 -5.86
CA GLU A 94 5.62 -11.36 -5.32
C GLU A 94 4.74 -12.54 -5.76
N LYS A 95 5.04 -13.19 -6.89
CA LYS A 95 4.39 -14.43 -7.35
C LYS A 95 5.03 -15.71 -6.80
N GLY A 96 5.95 -15.62 -5.85
CA GLY A 96 6.63 -16.77 -5.26
C GLY A 96 7.81 -17.31 -6.07
N LYS A 97 8.24 -16.65 -7.15
CA LYS A 97 9.40 -17.08 -7.95
C LYS A 97 10.73 -16.61 -7.34
N LEU A 98 10.91 -16.87 -6.05
CA LEU A 98 12.15 -16.61 -5.33
C LEU A 98 13.10 -17.81 -5.42
N PRO A 99 14.41 -17.63 -5.14
CA PRO A 99 15.30 -18.74 -4.89
C PRO A 99 14.78 -19.65 -3.76
N ALA A 100 15.20 -20.92 -3.76
CA ALA A 100 14.91 -21.84 -2.67
C ALA A 100 15.38 -21.24 -1.33
N ASP A 101 14.70 -21.61 -0.24
CA ASP A 101 14.99 -21.20 1.14
C ASP A 101 14.92 -19.69 1.42
N THR A 102 14.43 -18.89 0.46
CA THR A 102 14.17 -17.47 0.67
C THR A 102 12.77 -17.29 1.27
N PRO A 103 12.60 -16.49 2.35
CA PRO A 103 11.27 -16.21 2.89
C PRO A 103 10.38 -15.54 1.84
N PRO A 104 9.05 -15.72 1.90
CA PRO A 104 8.11 -15.10 0.98
C PRO A 104 8.30 -13.58 0.89
N PHE A 105 8.26 -13.05 -0.33
CA PHE A 105 8.33 -11.61 -0.54
C PHE A 105 7.10 -10.89 0.05
N PRO A 106 7.23 -9.66 0.56
CA PRO A 106 6.09 -8.93 1.12
C PRO A 106 4.93 -8.80 0.13
N PRO A 107 3.68 -8.96 0.60
CA PRO A 107 2.51 -8.87 -0.25
C PRO A 107 2.38 -7.47 -0.82
N SER A 108 1.89 -7.38 -2.06
CA SER A 108 1.59 -6.10 -2.67
C SER A 108 0.23 -5.56 -2.23
N ILE A 109 0.14 -4.24 -2.07
CA ILE A 109 -1.10 -3.50 -1.97
C ILE A 109 -1.62 -3.25 -3.39
N ASP A 110 -2.80 -3.75 -3.72
CA ASP A 110 -3.42 -3.53 -5.02
C ASP A 110 -4.29 -2.27 -5.02
N LEU A 111 -3.85 -1.23 -5.72
CA LEU A 111 -4.60 0.03 -5.88
C LEU A 111 -5.68 -0.03 -6.96
N SER A 112 -5.90 -1.18 -7.60
CA SER A 112 -6.83 -1.33 -8.72
C SER A 112 -8.05 -2.20 -8.43
N ASN A 113 -8.20 -2.69 -7.19
CA ASN A 113 -9.31 -3.53 -6.74
C ASN A 113 -9.54 -4.73 -7.68
N GLY A 114 -8.48 -5.50 -7.93
CA GLY A 114 -8.53 -6.74 -8.70
C GLY A 114 -8.58 -6.58 -10.23
N ARG A 115 -8.62 -5.35 -10.75
CA ARG A 115 -8.45 -5.14 -12.20
C ARG A 115 -7.03 -5.53 -12.57
N LYS A 116 -6.83 -6.31 -13.64
CA LYS A 116 -5.50 -6.80 -14.09
C LYS A 116 -4.58 -5.65 -14.53
N HIS A 117 -4.09 -4.85 -13.59
CA HIS A 117 -3.15 -3.76 -13.80
C HIS A 117 -1.97 -3.96 -12.86
N ALA A 118 -0.98 -4.75 -13.28
CA ALA A 118 0.22 -5.04 -12.50
C ALA A 118 0.93 -3.76 -11.98
N ARG A 119 0.85 -2.66 -12.73
CA ARG A 119 1.43 -1.35 -12.35
C ARG A 119 0.68 -0.62 -11.22
N ALA A 120 -0.47 -1.12 -10.78
CA ALA A 120 -1.21 -0.61 -9.63
C ALA A 120 -0.75 -1.21 -8.30
N LYS A 121 0.13 -2.23 -8.34
CA LYS A 121 0.73 -2.82 -7.14
C LYS A 121 1.68 -1.84 -6.46
N ARG A 122 1.64 -1.82 -5.14
CA ARG A 122 2.48 -1.01 -4.27
C ARG A 122 3.00 -1.83 -3.09
N TRP A 123 4.08 -1.37 -2.47
CA TRP A 123 4.67 -2.02 -1.30
C TRP A 123 4.95 -1.02 -0.18
N ARG A 124 4.93 -1.50 1.06
CA ARG A 124 5.36 -0.70 2.21
C ARG A 124 6.87 -0.79 2.36
N LYS A 125 7.52 0.36 2.52
CA LYS A 125 8.99 0.43 2.68
C LYS A 125 9.49 -0.42 3.85
N ALA A 126 8.83 -0.34 5.00
CA ALA A 126 9.23 -1.08 6.20
C ALA A 126 9.19 -2.60 6.02
N GLU A 127 8.17 -3.14 5.33
CA GLU A 127 8.08 -4.57 5.04
C GLU A 127 9.20 -5.02 4.09
N VAL A 128 9.46 -4.24 3.03
CA VAL A 128 10.53 -4.54 2.07
C VAL A 128 11.90 -4.52 2.75
N LEU A 129 12.16 -3.52 3.60
CA LEU A 129 13.42 -3.43 4.34
C LEU A 129 13.58 -4.58 5.34
N ALA A 130 12.53 -4.90 6.09
CA ALA A 130 12.57 -6.01 7.03
C ALA A 130 12.87 -7.33 6.32
N TRP A 131 12.17 -7.61 5.21
CA TRP A 131 12.42 -8.79 4.37
C TRP A 131 13.86 -8.82 3.86
N HIS A 132 14.34 -7.72 3.28
CA HIS A 132 15.69 -7.63 2.70
C HIS A 132 16.79 -7.83 3.75
N GLN A 133 16.54 -7.40 5.00
CA GLN A 133 17.48 -7.53 6.12
C GLN A 133 17.30 -8.85 6.90
N GLY A 134 16.42 -9.75 6.48
CA GLY A 134 16.12 -10.99 7.22
C GLY A 134 15.50 -10.76 8.60
N ARG A 135 14.87 -9.60 8.81
CA ARG A 135 14.19 -9.25 10.07
C ARG A 135 12.72 -9.67 10.02
N PRO A 136 12.08 -9.90 11.18
CA PRO A 136 10.64 -10.12 11.23
C PRO A 136 9.87 -8.97 10.55
N LEU A 137 8.88 -9.32 9.72
CA LEU A 137 8.01 -8.33 9.09
C LEU A 137 7.18 -7.58 10.15
N PRO A 138 6.98 -6.26 9.99
CA PRO A 138 6.05 -5.51 10.82
C PRO A 138 4.65 -6.14 10.81
N ARG A 139 4.00 -6.19 11.97
CA ARG A 139 2.65 -6.72 12.12
C ARG A 139 1.68 -5.57 12.39
N TYR A 140 0.93 -5.19 11.37
CA TYR A 140 -0.09 -4.16 11.49
C TYR A 140 -1.43 -4.77 11.92
N ALA A 141 -2.20 -4.03 12.71
CA ALA A 141 -3.54 -4.46 13.07
C ALA A 141 -4.45 -4.44 11.84
N LYS A 142 -5.16 -5.54 11.56
CA LYS A 142 -6.12 -5.60 10.47
C LYS A 142 -7.46 -4.98 10.86
N ALA A 143 -8.21 -4.51 9.88
CA ALA A 143 -9.59 -4.10 10.12
C ALA A 143 -10.38 -5.30 10.67
N ALA A 144 -11.24 -5.07 11.66
CA ALA A 144 -12.15 -6.11 12.11
C ALA A 144 -13.08 -6.48 10.93
N PRO A 145 -13.33 -7.78 10.71
CA PRO A 145 -14.31 -8.19 9.71
C PRO A 145 -15.66 -7.57 10.05
N ALA A 146 -16.40 -7.09 9.03
CA ALA A 146 -17.73 -6.57 9.25
C ALA A 146 -18.59 -7.63 9.97
N PHE A 147 -19.31 -7.20 11.00
CA PHE A 147 -20.18 -8.07 11.80
C PHE A 147 -21.16 -8.79 10.85
N GLY A 148 -20.99 -10.11 10.69
CA GLY A 148 -21.71 -10.93 9.69
C GLY A 148 -20.83 -11.75 8.73
N ALA A 149 -19.53 -11.47 8.62
CA ALA A 149 -18.59 -12.26 7.81
C ALA A 149 -18.03 -13.51 8.52
N LEU A 150 -18.40 -13.72 9.78
CA LEU A 150 -18.13 -14.95 10.52
C LEU A 150 -19.17 -16.01 10.11
N THR A 151 -19.02 -16.61 8.93
CA THR A 151 -19.68 -17.89 8.68
C THR A 151 -19.07 -18.93 9.61
N PRO A 152 -19.83 -19.59 10.49
CA PRO A 152 -19.31 -20.70 11.27
C PRO A 152 -18.87 -21.80 10.30
N THR A 153 -17.59 -22.16 10.37
CA THR A 153 -17.11 -23.42 9.79
C THR A 153 -17.87 -24.56 10.46
N LYS A 154 -18.66 -25.29 9.68
CA LYS A 154 -19.13 -26.63 10.07
C LYS A 154 -17.95 -27.60 10.09
#